data_AF-A3X5L0-F1
#
_entry.id   AF-A3X5L0-F1
#
_cell.length_a   1.000
_cell.length_b   1.000
_cell.length_c   1.000
_cell.angle_alpha   90.00
_cell.angle_beta   90.00
_cell.angle_gamma   90.00
#
_symmetry.space_group_name_H-M   'P 1'
#
loop_
_entity.id
_entity.type
_entity.pdbx_description
1 polymer ?
#
loop_
_entity_poly.entity_id
_entity_poly.type
_entity_poly.pdbx_seq_one_letter_code
_entity_poly.pdbx_strand_id
1 'polypeptide(L)'
;MALFGKQFFKSSDARAEDAYRSGVLAVSAKDFQGAYTHFNRAAEGEHGSAYYNLFLLHGGGYLPTFDLDAAADNFYKAAAIGHPKAEQQLYMLEGADRAGFGMDNLAALASGSVETGFLPPILMVCSCRFVSAVSIKYGASMDVIAYELDAASSSEDGYVQAFIRRTGIESSFYRGGLDRLVEGSAADQITDGLNEFSLALGRSGMGSKLGKMARCTVVGHMIKKSYLGENAAPLLGVKWFFEV
;
A
#
# COMPACT_ATOMS: atom_id res chain seq x y z
N MET A 1 1.72 -16.95 15.44
CA MET A 1 2.65 -15.80 15.51
C MET A 1 1.88 -14.61 16.04
N ALA A 2 2.25 -14.09 17.22
CA ALA A 2 1.56 -12.93 17.79
C ALA A 2 1.81 -11.69 16.92
N LEU A 3 0.86 -11.36 16.03
CA LEU A 3 0.83 -10.08 15.33
C LEU A 3 0.81 -8.89 16.33
N PHE A 4 0.42 -9.16 17.58
CA PHE A 4 0.33 -8.20 18.68
C PHE A 4 1.30 -8.58 19.80
N GLY A 5 2.59 -8.33 19.57
CA GLY A 5 3.62 -8.45 20.62
C GLY A 5 3.31 -7.52 21.80
N LYS A 6 3.68 -7.95 23.01
CA LYS A 6 3.44 -7.28 24.31
C LYS A 6 3.61 -5.74 24.25
N GLN A 7 2.76 -5.01 25.00
CA GLN A 7 2.79 -3.54 25.18
C GLN A 7 4.20 -3.06 25.52
N PHE A 8 4.94 -2.56 24.51
CA PHE A 8 6.32 -2.08 24.68
C PHE A 8 6.39 -0.55 24.77
N PHE A 9 5.32 0.15 24.37
CA PHE A 9 5.16 1.60 24.51
C PHE A 9 3.93 1.83 25.35
N LYS A 10 4.13 2.31 26.58
CA LYS A 10 3.04 2.80 27.40
C LYS A 10 2.98 4.31 27.26
N SER A 11 1.84 4.85 26.87
CA SER A 11 1.55 6.26 27.03
C SER A 11 1.41 6.60 28.52
N SER A 12 1.84 7.80 28.91
CA SER A 12 1.55 8.34 30.24
C SER A 12 0.07 8.69 30.42
N ASP A 13 -0.69 8.78 29.32
CA ASP A 13 -2.13 8.98 29.35
C ASP A 13 -2.86 7.64 29.50
N ALA A 14 -3.52 7.46 30.65
CA ALA A 14 -4.33 6.28 30.93
C ALA A 14 -5.47 6.08 29.91
N ARG A 15 -6.03 7.16 29.36
CA ARG A 15 -7.09 7.05 28.33
C ARG A 15 -6.52 6.51 27.02
N ALA A 16 -5.32 6.93 26.65
CA ALA A 16 -4.64 6.42 25.46
C ALA A 16 -4.27 4.94 25.61
N GLU A 17 -3.84 4.53 26.81
CA GLU A 17 -3.59 3.11 27.14
C GLU A 17 -4.85 2.26 27.05
N ASP A 18 -5.95 2.72 27.64
CA ASP A 18 -7.22 1.99 27.60
C ASP A 18 -7.77 1.91 26.18
N ALA A 19 -7.70 3.00 25.42
CA ALA A 19 -8.04 3.01 23.99
C ALA A 19 -7.17 2.01 23.20
N TYR A 20 -5.86 1.98 23.44
CA TYR A 20 -4.97 1.03 22.78
C TYR A 20 -5.35 -0.42 23.11
N ARG A 21 -5.62 -0.73 24.38
CA ARG A 21 -6.05 -2.06 24.81
C ARG A 21 -7.37 -2.47 24.15
N SER A 22 -8.36 -1.59 24.09
CA SER A 22 -9.60 -1.83 23.35
C SER A 22 -9.34 -2.08 21.88
N GLY A 23 -8.40 -1.35 21.27
CA GLY A 23 -7.99 -1.57 19.88
C GLY A 23 -7.41 -2.96 19.67
N VAL A 24 -6.48 -3.40 20.52
CA VAL A 24 -5.90 -4.75 20.48
C VAL A 24 -6.97 -5.83 20.62
N LEU A 25 -7.92 -5.65 21.55
CA LEU A 25 -9.04 -6.58 21.73
C LEU A 25 -9.94 -6.65 20.48
N ALA A 26 -10.24 -5.51 19.85
CA ALA A 26 -11.01 -5.46 18.62
C ALA A 26 -10.28 -6.20 17.48
N VAL A 27 -8.95 -6.07 17.37
CA VAL A 27 -8.20 -6.86 16.38
C VAL A 27 -8.28 -8.37 16.66
N SER A 28 -8.17 -8.79 17.92
CA SER A 28 -8.36 -10.20 18.30
C SER A 28 -9.76 -10.72 17.94
N ALA A 29 -10.78 -9.86 18.01
CA ALA A 29 -12.14 -10.15 17.57
C ALA A 29 -12.35 -10.05 16.04
N LYS A 30 -11.30 -9.72 15.27
CA LYS A 30 -11.35 -9.42 13.82
C LYS A 30 -12.26 -8.23 13.47
N ASP A 31 -12.52 -7.35 14.42
CA ASP A 31 -13.19 -6.06 14.21
C ASP A 31 -12.15 -4.98 13.88
N PHE A 32 -11.70 -4.95 12.62
CA PHE A 32 -10.68 -4.00 12.18
C PHE A 32 -11.18 -2.55 12.17
N GLN A 33 -12.48 -2.31 11.99
CA GLN A 33 -13.07 -0.97 12.02
C GLN A 33 -13.16 -0.44 13.46
N GLY A 34 -13.54 -1.28 14.42
CA GLY A 34 -13.46 -0.98 15.84
C GLY A 34 -12.01 -0.74 16.27
N ALA A 35 -11.09 -1.61 15.83
CA ALA A 35 -9.66 -1.43 16.10
C ALA A 35 -9.12 -0.10 15.58
N TYR A 36 -9.47 0.27 14.33
CA TYR A 36 -9.12 1.57 13.75
C TYR A 36 -9.63 2.74 14.61
N THR A 37 -10.87 2.67 15.05
CA THR A 37 -11.48 3.72 15.89
C THR A 37 -10.73 3.86 17.22
N HIS A 38 -10.41 2.74 17.86
CA HIS A 38 -9.69 2.72 19.13
C HIS A 38 -8.23 3.15 19.01
N PHE A 39 -7.53 2.71 17.97
CA PHE A 39 -6.15 3.13 17.75
C PHE A 39 -6.03 4.61 17.39
N ASN A 40 -6.99 5.20 16.68
CA ASN A 40 -6.99 6.66 16.48
C ASN A 40 -7.10 7.42 17.80
N ARG A 41 -8.00 7.00 18.70
CA ARG A 41 -8.09 7.60 20.05
C ARG A 41 -6.81 7.44 20.86
N ALA A 42 -6.13 6.30 20.75
CA ALA A 42 -4.84 6.10 21.40
C ALA A 42 -3.73 6.97 20.76
N ALA A 43 -3.76 7.15 19.45
CA ALA A 43 -2.85 7.98 18.68
C ALA A 43 -3.03 9.49 18.95
N GLU A 44 -4.23 9.95 19.34
CA GLU A 44 -4.47 11.30 19.85
C GLU A 44 -3.68 11.58 21.15
N GLY A 45 -3.42 10.56 21.96
CA GLY A 45 -2.54 10.61 23.14
C GLY A 45 -1.10 10.15 22.87
N GLU A 46 -0.64 10.31 21.62
CA GLU A 46 0.72 10.03 21.14
C GLU A 46 1.22 8.60 21.42
N HIS A 47 0.31 7.62 21.47
CA HIS A 47 0.68 6.24 21.74
C HIS A 47 1.46 5.60 20.57
N GLY A 48 2.77 5.38 20.73
CA GLY A 48 3.66 4.85 19.70
C GLY A 48 3.20 3.54 19.04
N SER A 49 2.76 2.54 19.83
CA SER A 49 2.21 1.31 19.26
C SER A 49 0.87 1.51 18.53
N ALA A 50 0.08 2.53 18.87
CA ALA A 50 -1.16 2.82 18.16
C ALA A 50 -0.86 3.32 16.74
N TYR A 51 0.12 4.23 16.59
CA TYR A 51 0.62 4.64 15.27
C TYR A 51 1.07 3.43 14.44
N TYR A 52 1.87 2.53 15.02
CA TYR A 52 2.31 1.35 14.29
C TYR A 52 1.14 0.44 13.87
N ASN A 53 0.12 0.26 14.72
CA ASN A 53 -1.06 -0.53 14.36
C ASN A 53 -1.93 0.15 13.29
N LEU A 54 -2.06 1.49 13.30
CA LEU A 54 -2.74 2.23 12.24
C LEU A 54 -2.02 2.07 10.89
N PHE A 55 -0.68 2.09 10.89
CA PHE A 55 0.12 1.74 9.72
C PHE A 55 -0.20 0.34 9.20
N LEU A 56 -0.29 -0.68 10.08
CA LEU A 56 -0.64 -2.04 9.67
C LEU A 56 -2.05 -2.12 9.06
N LEU A 57 -3.03 -1.47 9.69
CA LEU A 57 -4.43 -1.48 9.23
C LEU A 57 -4.58 -0.86 7.84
N HIS A 58 -3.97 0.30 7.60
CA HIS A 58 -4.00 0.93 6.29
C HIS A 58 -3.12 0.19 5.27
N GLY A 59 -1.85 -0.07 5.60
CA GLY A 59 -0.90 -0.69 4.67
C GLY A 59 -1.27 -2.12 4.25
N GLY A 60 -1.99 -2.85 5.10
CA GLY A 60 -2.41 -4.22 4.81
C GLY A 60 -3.76 -4.37 4.14
N GLY A 61 -4.50 -3.27 3.94
CA GLY A 61 -5.84 -3.31 3.35
C GLY A 61 -6.87 -4.04 4.24
N TYR A 62 -6.80 -3.85 5.57
CA TYR A 62 -7.73 -4.47 6.52
C TYR A 62 -9.09 -3.77 6.61
N LEU A 63 -9.14 -2.50 6.21
CA LEU A 63 -10.30 -1.63 6.30
C LEU A 63 -11.10 -1.63 5.00
N PRO A 64 -12.39 -1.22 5.01
CA PRO A 64 -13.20 -1.10 3.79
C PRO A 64 -12.50 -0.31 2.69
N THR A 65 -11.92 0.81 3.10
CA THR A 65 -11.03 1.63 2.30
C THR A 65 -9.78 1.93 3.10
N PHE A 66 -8.65 2.16 2.44
CA PHE A 66 -7.41 2.48 3.11
C PHE A 66 -6.63 3.58 2.40
N ASP A 67 -5.74 4.24 3.14
CA ASP A 67 -4.90 5.32 2.65
C ASP A 67 -3.44 5.03 2.98
N LEU A 68 -2.62 4.86 1.95
CA LEU A 68 -1.19 4.56 2.09
C LEU A 68 -0.37 5.79 2.49
N ASP A 69 -0.88 7.01 2.25
CA ASP A 69 -0.27 8.22 2.78
C ASP A 69 -0.45 8.28 4.30
N ALA A 70 -1.67 8.01 4.78
CA ALA A 70 -1.94 7.91 6.21
C ALA A 70 -1.16 6.76 6.86
N ALA A 71 -0.96 5.64 6.15
CA ALA A 71 -0.10 4.56 6.63
C ALA A 71 1.34 5.02 6.82
N ALA A 72 1.91 5.73 5.84
CA ALA A 72 3.27 6.27 5.92
C ALA A 72 3.42 7.30 7.04
N ASP A 73 2.47 8.22 7.20
CA ASP A 73 2.49 9.23 8.26
C ASP A 73 2.50 8.58 9.65
N ASN A 74 1.66 7.56 9.84
CA ASN A 74 1.64 6.79 11.08
C ASN A 74 2.94 5.99 11.28
N PHE A 75 3.55 5.48 10.21
CA PHE A 75 4.84 4.81 10.30
C PHE A 75 5.96 5.75 10.74
N TYR A 76 6.03 6.96 10.15
CA TYR A 76 6.97 8.00 10.57
C TYR A 76 6.77 8.41 12.03
N LYS A 77 5.53 8.61 12.47
CA LYS A 77 5.22 8.91 13.88
C LYS A 77 5.63 7.78 14.82
N ALA A 78 5.38 6.53 14.43
CA ALA A 78 5.82 5.37 15.20
C ALA A 78 7.35 5.33 15.33
N ALA A 79 8.08 5.56 14.24
CA ALA A 79 9.54 5.60 14.25
C ALA A 79 10.07 6.77 15.10
N ALA A 80 9.47 7.96 14.99
CA ALA A 80 9.88 9.15 15.75
C ALA A 80 9.74 8.98 17.28
N ILE A 81 8.80 8.14 17.74
CA ILE A 81 8.60 7.81 19.17
C ILE A 81 9.41 6.56 19.59
N GLY A 82 10.25 6.03 18.69
CA GLY A 82 11.17 4.94 18.99
C GLY A 82 10.58 3.53 18.85
N HIS A 83 9.52 3.35 18.06
CA HIS A 83 8.95 2.02 17.85
C HIS A 83 9.95 1.11 17.11
N PRO A 84 10.42 -0.02 17.68
CA PRO A 84 11.63 -0.70 17.22
C PRO A 84 11.53 -1.23 15.79
N LYS A 85 10.36 -1.77 15.42
CA LYS A 85 10.12 -2.24 14.05
C LYS A 85 10.06 -1.07 13.05
N ALA A 86 9.52 0.06 13.47
CA ALA A 86 9.39 1.22 12.60
C ALA A 86 10.76 1.88 12.40
N GLU A 87 11.52 2.07 13.48
CA GLU A 87 12.91 2.56 13.42
C GLU A 87 13.79 1.67 12.56
N GLN A 88 13.73 0.35 12.76
CA GLN A 88 14.55 -0.61 12.00
C GLN A 88 14.26 -0.55 10.49
N GLN A 89 13.03 -0.23 10.08
CA GLN A 89 12.59 -0.23 8.69
C GLN A 89 12.42 1.17 8.10
N LEU A 90 12.70 2.24 8.87
CA LEU A 90 12.52 3.63 8.46
C LEU A 90 13.25 3.99 7.17
N TYR A 91 14.49 3.52 7.03
CA TYR A 91 15.33 3.75 5.86
C TYR A 91 14.68 3.28 4.55
N MET A 92 13.80 2.28 4.60
CA MET A 92 13.09 1.77 3.43
C MET A 92 12.08 2.79 2.93
N LEU A 93 11.27 3.34 3.83
CA LEU A 93 10.25 4.33 3.51
C LEU A 93 10.87 5.66 3.08
N GLU A 94 11.91 6.12 3.77
CA GLU A 94 12.68 7.31 3.37
C GLU A 94 13.33 7.12 2.00
N GLY A 95 13.83 5.91 1.72
CA GLY A 95 14.33 5.50 0.40
C GLY A 95 13.25 5.59 -0.68
N ALA A 96 12.05 5.10 -0.40
CA ALA A 96 10.92 5.16 -1.32
C ALA A 96 10.53 6.61 -1.65
N ASP A 97 10.41 7.47 -0.63
CA ASP A 97 9.96 8.86 -0.77
C ASP A 97 10.90 9.71 -1.63
N ARG A 98 12.21 9.47 -1.54
CA ARG A 98 13.21 10.16 -2.35
C ARG A 98 13.46 9.54 -3.72
N ALA A 99 12.61 8.60 -4.15
CA ALA A 99 12.78 7.80 -5.37
C ALA A 99 14.14 7.05 -5.41
N GLY A 100 14.69 6.69 -4.24
CA GLY A 100 15.99 6.06 -4.08
C GLY A 100 15.93 4.60 -3.60
N PHE A 101 14.74 4.00 -3.54
CA PHE A 101 14.56 2.62 -3.10
C PHE A 101 15.11 1.62 -4.11
N GLY A 102 14.78 1.79 -5.40
CA GLY A 102 15.20 0.91 -6.50
C GLY A 102 14.25 -0.26 -6.73
N MET A 103 13.99 -0.62 -8.00
CA MET A 103 13.08 -1.71 -8.35
C MET A 103 13.61 -3.08 -7.88
N ASP A 104 14.93 -3.29 -7.90
CA ASP A 104 15.55 -4.54 -7.42
C ASP A 104 15.29 -4.77 -5.92
N ASN A 105 15.44 -3.71 -5.11
CA ASN A 105 15.13 -3.78 -3.69
C ASN A 105 13.64 -4.01 -3.44
N LEU A 106 12.78 -3.50 -4.33
CA LEU A 106 11.34 -3.75 -4.29
C LEU A 106 10.99 -5.21 -4.57
N ALA A 107 11.59 -5.78 -5.62
CA ALA A 107 11.46 -7.19 -5.95
C ALA A 107 12.04 -8.09 -4.84
N ALA A 108 13.14 -7.71 -4.20
CA ALA A 108 13.72 -8.43 -3.07
C ALA A 108 12.77 -8.40 -1.84
N LEU A 109 12.22 -7.22 -1.52
CA LEU A 109 11.25 -7.08 -0.42
C LEU A 109 9.97 -7.88 -0.70
N ALA A 110 9.50 -7.88 -1.95
CA ALA A 110 8.35 -8.68 -2.38
C ALA A 110 8.63 -10.18 -2.25
N SER A 111 9.78 -10.66 -2.73
CA SER A 111 10.18 -12.07 -2.64
C SER A 111 10.31 -12.57 -1.20
N GLY A 112 10.75 -11.71 -0.28
CA GLY A 112 10.87 -12.02 1.15
C GLY A 112 9.58 -11.87 1.95
N SER A 113 8.48 -11.45 1.33
CA SER A 113 7.19 -11.26 2.01
C SER A 113 6.51 -12.59 2.31
N VAL A 114 5.72 -12.63 3.38
CA VAL A 114 4.97 -13.83 3.77
C VAL A 114 3.49 -13.60 3.51
N GLU A 115 2.82 -14.52 2.83
CA GLU A 115 1.39 -14.45 2.63
C GLU A 115 0.64 -14.65 3.96
N THR A 116 -0.15 -13.65 4.33
CA THR A 116 -0.97 -13.65 5.55
C THR A 116 -2.47 -13.51 5.24
N GLY A 117 -2.85 -13.62 3.97
CA GLY A 117 -4.19 -13.31 3.47
C GLY A 117 -4.49 -11.81 3.35
N PHE A 118 -3.51 -10.96 3.68
CA PHE A 118 -3.56 -9.51 3.53
C PHE A 118 -2.32 -9.01 2.79
N LEU A 119 -2.36 -7.76 2.33
CA LEU A 119 -1.21 -7.15 1.69
C LEU A 119 -0.08 -6.93 2.73
N PRO A 120 1.21 -7.11 2.40
CA PRO A 120 2.30 -6.84 3.33
C PRO A 120 2.46 -5.31 3.53
N PRO A 121 2.24 -4.75 4.74
CA PRO A 121 2.09 -3.29 4.89
C PRO A 121 3.30 -2.48 4.46
N ILE A 122 4.51 -2.88 4.89
CA ILE A 122 5.75 -2.17 4.53
C ILE A 122 6.03 -2.26 3.03
N LEU A 123 5.77 -3.43 2.42
CA LEU A 123 5.93 -3.60 0.98
C LEU A 123 5.00 -2.64 0.25
N MET A 124 3.71 -2.61 0.59
CA MET A 124 2.74 -1.79 -0.12
C MET A 124 3.03 -0.30 0.00
N VAL A 125 3.35 0.18 1.20
CA VAL A 125 3.67 1.59 1.42
C VAL A 125 4.95 1.96 0.64
N CYS A 126 6.00 1.14 0.71
CA CYS A 126 7.23 1.37 -0.05
C CYS A 126 6.98 1.31 -1.57
N SER A 127 6.27 0.30 -2.09
CA SER A 127 5.95 0.17 -3.52
C SER A 127 5.21 1.40 -4.03
N CYS A 128 4.13 1.79 -3.35
CA CYS A 128 3.28 2.87 -3.84
C CYS A 128 4.00 4.21 -3.80
N ARG A 129 4.73 4.50 -2.73
CA ARG A 129 5.45 5.78 -2.59
C ARG A 129 6.67 5.84 -3.49
N PHE A 130 7.43 4.74 -3.62
CA PHE A 130 8.57 4.67 -4.53
C PHE A 130 8.15 4.81 -5.99
N VAL A 131 7.19 4.01 -6.45
CA VAL A 131 6.75 4.03 -7.86
C VAL A 131 6.13 5.38 -8.21
N SER A 132 5.38 5.99 -7.29
CA SER A 132 4.85 7.35 -7.52
C SER A 132 5.97 8.40 -7.56
N ALA A 133 6.90 8.37 -6.61
CA ALA A 133 8.00 9.32 -6.55
C ALA A 133 8.91 9.23 -7.78
N VAL A 134 9.28 8.01 -8.20
CA VAL A 134 10.14 7.80 -9.36
C VAL A 134 9.43 8.18 -10.67
N SER A 135 8.13 7.87 -10.79
CA SER A 135 7.35 8.25 -11.96
C SER A 135 7.20 9.76 -12.09
N ILE A 136 6.94 10.47 -10.98
CA ILE A 136 6.88 11.94 -10.96
C ILE A 136 8.23 12.54 -11.32
N LYS A 137 9.31 12.05 -10.69
CA LYS A 137 10.67 12.56 -10.89
C LYS A 137 11.10 12.53 -12.35
N TYR A 138 10.69 11.52 -13.11
CA TYR A 138 11.06 11.35 -14.51
C TYR A 138 9.93 11.65 -15.50
N GLY A 139 8.81 12.22 -15.04
CA GLY A 139 7.69 12.58 -15.91
C GLY A 139 6.99 11.37 -16.57
N ALA A 140 7.12 10.18 -16.00
CA ALA A 140 6.63 8.92 -16.57
C ALA A 140 5.22 8.53 -16.12
N SER A 141 4.62 9.25 -15.17
CA SER A 141 3.38 8.85 -14.51
C SER A 141 2.23 8.53 -15.47
N MET A 142 2.06 9.34 -16.53
CA MET A 142 0.92 9.16 -17.44
C MET A 142 1.09 7.95 -18.35
N ASP A 143 2.30 7.69 -18.82
CA ASP A 143 2.58 6.54 -19.69
C ASP A 143 2.49 5.24 -18.89
N VAL A 144 3.01 5.22 -17.66
CA VAL A 144 2.87 4.05 -16.76
C VAL A 144 1.40 3.80 -16.42
N ILE A 145 0.62 4.82 -16.04
CA ILE A 145 -0.81 4.64 -15.74
C ILE A 145 -1.57 4.15 -16.98
N ALA A 146 -1.31 4.72 -18.15
CA ALA A 146 -1.97 4.30 -19.39
C ALA A 146 -1.62 2.86 -19.74
N TYR A 147 -0.34 2.48 -19.68
CA TYR A 147 0.10 1.09 -19.90
C TYR A 147 -0.60 0.14 -18.94
N GLU A 148 -0.57 0.43 -17.64
CA GLU A 148 -1.10 -0.48 -16.62
C GLU A 148 -2.62 -0.65 -16.73
N LEU A 149 -3.37 0.43 -17.07
CA LEU A 149 -4.81 0.34 -17.29
C LEU A 149 -5.16 -0.39 -18.58
N ASP A 150 -4.39 -0.20 -19.66
CA ASP A 150 -4.58 -0.92 -20.92
C ASP A 150 -4.32 -2.42 -20.73
N ALA A 151 -3.20 -2.77 -20.10
CA ALA A 151 -2.86 -4.14 -19.74
C ALA A 151 -3.95 -4.77 -18.85
N ALA A 152 -4.37 -4.06 -17.80
CA ALA A 152 -5.43 -4.52 -16.90
C ALA A 152 -6.77 -4.71 -17.61
N SER A 153 -7.07 -3.91 -18.65
CA SER A 153 -8.32 -4.00 -19.41
C SER A 153 -8.48 -5.31 -20.16
N SER A 154 -7.36 -6.01 -20.44
CA SER A 154 -7.34 -7.35 -21.03
C SER A 154 -7.55 -8.50 -20.01
N SER A 155 -7.62 -8.19 -18.71
CA SER A 155 -7.72 -9.20 -17.66
C SER A 155 -9.09 -9.89 -17.66
N GLU A 156 -9.09 -11.23 -17.57
CA GLU A 156 -10.30 -12.03 -17.38
C GLU A 156 -10.85 -11.96 -15.93
N ASP A 157 -10.10 -11.37 -15.00
CA ASP A 157 -10.50 -11.25 -13.60
C ASP A 157 -11.50 -10.10 -13.40
N GLY A 158 -12.73 -10.45 -13.01
CA GLY A 158 -13.79 -9.46 -12.75
C GLY A 158 -13.42 -8.37 -11.74
N TYR A 159 -12.56 -8.67 -10.75
CA TYR A 159 -12.12 -7.70 -9.74
C TYR A 159 -11.10 -6.69 -10.29
N VAL A 160 -10.30 -7.07 -11.29
CA VAL A 160 -9.41 -6.15 -12.01
C VAL A 160 -10.25 -5.22 -12.88
N GLN A 161 -11.24 -5.77 -13.59
CA GLN A 161 -12.20 -4.96 -14.37
C GLN A 161 -12.98 -4.00 -13.48
N ALA A 162 -13.40 -4.44 -12.28
CA ALA A 162 -14.02 -3.58 -11.30
C ALA A 162 -13.09 -2.48 -10.78
N PHE A 163 -11.79 -2.79 -10.59
CA PHE A 163 -10.79 -1.79 -10.26
C PHE A 163 -10.70 -0.69 -11.32
N ILE A 164 -10.61 -1.05 -12.61
CA ILE A 164 -10.57 -0.08 -13.71
C ILE A 164 -11.80 0.83 -13.66
N ARG A 165 -13.00 0.26 -13.54
CA ARG A 165 -14.24 1.05 -13.43
C ARG A 165 -14.21 2.03 -12.25
N ARG A 166 -13.66 1.62 -11.10
CA ARG A 166 -13.53 2.47 -9.90
C ARG A 166 -12.53 3.61 -10.06
N THR A 167 -11.58 3.52 -11.01
CA THR A 167 -10.69 4.65 -11.29
C THR A 167 -11.41 5.85 -11.89
N GLY A 168 -12.57 5.64 -12.54
CA GLY A 168 -13.30 6.70 -13.22
C GLY A 168 -12.58 7.26 -14.46
N ILE A 169 -11.49 6.63 -14.90
CA ILE A 169 -10.71 7.07 -16.06
C ILE A 169 -11.35 6.53 -17.34
N GLU A 170 -11.63 7.45 -18.27
CA GLU A 170 -12.19 7.11 -19.58
C GLU A 170 -11.24 6.25 -20.41
N SER A 171 -11.79 5.25 -21.11
CA SER A 171 -10.99 4.33 -21.94
C SER A 171 -10.18 5.01 -23.04
N SER A 172 -10.61 6.19 -23.51
CA SER A 172 -9.87 7.01 -24.47
C SER A 172 -8.51 7.46 -23.95
N PHE A 173 -8.34 7.54 -22.62
CA PHE A 173 -7.06 7.89 -22.02
C PHE A 173 -6.04 6.75 -22.09
N TYR A 174 -6.44 5.51 -21.81
CA TYR A 174 -5.49 4.40 -21.64
C TYR A 174 -5.46 3.42 -22.81
N ARG A 175 -6.45 3.40 -23.71
CA ARG A 175 -6.44 2.49 -24.86
C ARG A 175 -5.24 2.75 -25.77
N GLY A 176 -4.48 1.70 -26.09
CA GLY A 176 -3.19 1.82 -26.80
C GLY A 176 -2.04 2.24 -25.88
N GLY A 177 -2.24 2.16 -24.57
CA GLY A 177 -1.23 2.43 -23.54
C GLY A 177 -0.05 1.46 -23.61
N LEU A 178 -0.27 0.24 -24.08
CA LEU A 178 0.81 -0.72 -24.34
C LEU A 178 1.85 -0.17 -25.33
N ASP A 179 1.41 0.63 -26.31
CA ASP A 179 2.27 1.21 -27.36
C ASP A 179 2.90 2.55 -26.96
N ARG A 180 2.61 3.07 -25.75
CA ARG A 180 3.17 4.35 -25.27
C ARG A 180 4.60 4.23 -24.76
N LEU A 181 5.04 3.01 -24.43
CA LEU A 181 6.37 2.79 -23.90
C LEU A 181 7.41 2.88 -25.01
N VAL A 182 8.37 3.78 -24.83
CA VAL A 182 9.57 3.85 -25.68
C VAL A 182 10.67 3.06 -24.98
N GLU A 183 11.31 2.14 -25.71
CA GLU A 183 12.40 1.30 -25.18
C GLU A 183 13.46 2.15 -24.47
N GLY A 184 13.80 1.77 -23.24
CA GLY A 184 14.78 2.46 -22.40
C GLY A 184 14.28 3.75 -21.77
N SER A 185 13.05 4.19 -22.04
CA SER A 185 12.44 5.32 -21.34
C SER A 185 12.23 5.03 -19.85
N ALA A 186 11.98 6.08 -19.06
CA ALA A 186 11.67 5.89 -17.65
C ALA A 186 10.38 5.08 -17.44
N ALA A 187 9.35 5.31 -18.27
CA ALA A 187 8.09 4.58 -18.19
C ALA A 187 8.28 3.08 -18.49
N ASP A 188 9.11 2.77 -19.48
CA ASP A 188 9.48 1.40 -19.86
C ASP A 188 10.16 0.67 -18.70
N GLN A 189 11.23 1.26 -18.15
CA GLN A 189 11.97 0.67 -17.03
C GLN A 189 11.13 0.54 -15.74
N ILE A 190 10.24 1.49 -15.46
CA ILE A 190 9.33 1.43 -14.30
C ILE A 190 8.34 0.28 -14.48
N THR A 191 7.77 0.13 -15.68
CA THR A 191 6.83 -0.93 -16.02
C THR A 191 7.48 -2.31 -15.94
N ASP A 192 8.71 -2.45 -16.45
CA ASP A 192 9.50 -3.67 -16.31
C ASP A 192 9.76 -4.02 -14.85
N GLY A 193 10.10 -3.04 -14.02
CA GLY A 193 10.23 -3.28 -12.60
C GLY A 193 8.90 -3.68 -11.93
N LEU A 194 7.74 -3.18 -12.40
CA LEU A 194 6.43 -3.61 -11.90
C LEU A 194 6.09 -5.05 -12.32
N ASN A 195 6.56 -5.48 -13.49
CA ASN A 195 6.53 -6.88 -13.93
C ASN A 195 7.37 -7.76 -13.01
N GLU A 196 8.62 -7.37 -12.73
CA GLU A 196 9.49 -8.09 -11.79
C GLU A 196 8.92 -8.11 -10.37
N PHE A 197 8.33 -7.01 -9.91
CA PHE A 197 7.61 -6.96 -8.64
C PHE A 197 6.47 -7.99 -8.59
N SER A 198 5.69 -8.11 -9.66
CA SER A 198 4.61 -9.08 -9.76
C SER A 198 5.12 -10.53 -9.75
N LEU A 199 6.22 -10.80 -10.44
CA LEU A 199 6.88 -12.10 -10.45
C LEU A 199 7.45 -12.45 -9.07
N ALA A 200 8.08 -11.49 -8.40
CA ALA A 200 8.61 -11.64 -7.05
C ALA A 200 7.52 -11.95 -6.02
N LEU A 201 6.36 -11.29 -6.11
CA LEU A 201 5.19 -11.63 -5.30
C LEU A 201 4.77 -13.08 -5.52
N GLY A 202 4.72 -13.55 -6.77
CA GLY A 202 4.43 -14.96 -7.07
C GLY A 202 5.46 -15.93 -6.45
N ARG A 203 6.75 -15.59 -6.46
CA ARG A 203 7.82 -16.40 -5.83
C ARG A 203 7.71 -16.46 -4.31
N SER A 204 7.19 -15.41 -3.67
CA SER A 204 6.95 -15.35 -2.22
C SER A 204 5.84 -16.30 -1.74
N GLY A 205 5.14 -16.94 -2.67
CA GLY A 205 3.96 -17.75 -2.40
C GLY A 205 2.66 -16.94 -2.34
N MET A 206 2.73 -15.61 -2.53
CA MET A 206 1.54 -14.77 -2.60
C MET A 206 0.65 -15.19 -3.77
N GLY A 207 -0.59 -15.55 -3.46
CA GLY A 207 -1.55 -16.02 -4.43
C GLY A 207 -1.74 -15.02 -5.58
N SER A 208 -1.98 -15.55 -6.79
CA SER A 208 -2.11 -14.75 -8.02
C SER A 208 -3.13 -13.59 -7.89
N LYS A 209 -4.19 -13.79 -7.10
CA LYS A 209 -5.19 -12.74 -6.80
C LYS A 209 -4.63 -11.60 -5.96
N LEU A 210 -3.93 -11.91 -4.86
CA LEU A 210 -3.35 -10.88 -3.99
C LEU A 210 -2.20 -10.15 -4.69
N GLY A 211 -1.41 -10.85 -5.52
CA GLY A 211 -0.41 -10.21 -6.38
C GLY A 211 -1.01 -9.19 -7.34
N LYS A 212 -2.11 -9.55 -8.04
CA LYS A 212 -2.84 -8.62 -8.91
C LYS A 212 -3.43 -7.44 -8.15
N MET A 213 -3.99 -7.67 -6.97
CA MET A 213 -4.48 -6.59 -6.10
C MET A 213 -3.34 -5.65 -5.67
N ALA A 214 -2.17 -6.18 -5.30
CA ALA A 214 -1.01 -5.36 -4.95
C ALA A 214 -0.61 -4.45 -6.11
N ARG A 215 -0.54 -4.98 -7.34
CA ARG A 215 -0.27 -4.18 -8.54
C ARG A 215 -1.33 -3.12 -8.79
N CYS A 216 -2.62 -3.47 -8.73
CA CYS A 216 -3.72 -2.50 -8.83
C CYS A 216 -3.63 -1.41 -7.76
N THR A 217 -3.20 -1.76 -6.55
CA THR A 217 -3.04 -0.81 -5.44
C THR A 217 -1.95 0.22 -5.75
N VAL A 218 -0.81 -0.21 -6.31
CA VAL A 218 0.27 0.69 -6.75
C VAL A 218 -0.25 1.66 -7.82
N VAL A 219 -0.94 1.15 -8.83
CA VAL A 219 -1.51 1.96 -9.92
C VAL A 219 -2.57 2.93 -9.40
N GLY A 220 -3.46 2.47 -8.50
CA GLY A 220 -4.48 3.32 -7.89
C GLY A 220 -3.89 4.45 -7.06
N HIS A 221 -2.78 4.19 -6.35
CA HIS A 221 -2.03 5.24 -5.66
C HIS A 221 -1.40 6.23 -6.64
N MET A 222 -0.79 5.78 -7.74
CA MET A 222 -0.27 6.67 -8.78
C MET A 222 -1.36 7.58 -9.36
N ILE A 223 -2.54 7.02 -9.64
CA ILE A 223 -3.70 7.77 -10.13
C ILE A 223 -4.08 8.86 -9.13
N LYS A 224 -4.24 8.50 -7.83
CA LYS A 224 -4.54 9.46 -6.76
C LYS A 224 -3.52 10.61 -6.67
N LYS A 225 -2.24 10.34 -6.98
CA LYS A 225 -1.16 11.35 -6.98
C LYS A 225 -1.06 12.16 -8.27
N SER A 226 -1.90 11.90 -9.25
CA SER A 226 -1.93 12.58 -10.54
C SER A 226 -3.19 13.43 -10.73
N TYR A 227 -3.26 14.19 -11.82
CA TYR A 227 -4.47 14.94 -12.16
C TYR A 227 -5.68 14.03 -12.46
N LEU A 228 -5.45 12.73 -12.72
CA LEU A 228 -6.52 11.74 -12.94
C LEU A 228 -7.23 11.35 -11.64
N GLY A 229 -6.69 11.74 -10.48
CA GLY A 229 -7.19 11.33 -9.17
C GLY A 229 -8.49 11.99 -8.72
N GLU A 230 -8.96 13.07 -9.37
CA GLU A 230 -10.12 13.84 -8.92
C GLU A 230 -11.40 13.00 -8.78
N ASN A 231 -11.60 12.03 -9.67
CA ASN A 231 -12.77 11.15 -9.69
C ASN A 231 -12.46 9.72 -9.26
N ALA A 232 -11.22 9.43 -8.88
CA ALA A 232 -10.81 8.07 -8.53
C ALA A 232 -11.39 7.69 -7.17
N ALA A 233 -12.08 6.54 -7.11
CA ALA A 233 -12.57 6.01 -5.85
C ALA A 233 -11.40 5.65 -4.91
N PRO A 234 -11.62 5.64 -3.59
CA PRO A 234 -10.61 5.20 -2.63
C PRO A 234 -10.13 3.76 -2.90
N LEU A 235 -8.89 3.47 -2.49
CA LEU A 235 -8.35 2.12 -2.50
C LEU A 235 -9.19 1.23 -1.58
N LEU A 236 -9.67 0.09 -2.10
CA LEU A 236 -10.49 -0.85 -1.35
C LEU A 236 -9.62 -1.88 -0.64
N GLY A 237 -9.90 -2.17 0.63
CA GLY A 237 -9.22 -3.22 1.36
C GLY A 237 -9.49 -4.61 0.77
N VAL A 238 -8.71 -5.59 1.22
CA VAL A 238 -8.61 -6.93 0.61
C VAL A 238 -9.97 -7.59 0.44
N LYS A 239 -10.81 -7.57 1.49
CA LYS A 239 -12.14 -8.17 1.44
C LYS A 239 -13.02 -7.51 0.37
N TRP A 240 -13.09 -6.18 0.35
CA TRP A 240 -13.96 -5.41 -0.54
C TRP A 240 -13.44 -5.31 -1.97
N PHE A 241 -12.13 -5.42 -2.18
CA PHE A 241 -11.55 -5.39 -3.51
C PHE A 241 -12.00 -6.57 -4.38
N PHE A 242 -12.20 -7.73 -3.76
CA PHE A 242 -12.63 -8.97 -4.43
C PHE A 242 -14.15 -9.17 -4.43
N GLU A 243 -14.92 -8.29 -3.78
CA GLU A 243 -16.38 -8.24 -3.90
C GLU A 243 -16.71 -7.57 -5.25
N VAL A 244 -17.12 -8.36 -6.24
CA VAL A 244 -17.40 -7.95 -7.63
C VAL A 244 -18.84 -8.26 -7.99
#